data_AF-A0A6G7B8F5-F1
#
_entry.id   AF-A0A6G7B8F5-F1
#
_cell.length_a   1.000
_cell.length_b   1.000
_cell.length_c   1.000
_cell.angle_alpha   90.00
_cell.angle_beta   90.00
_cell.angle_gamma   90.00
#
_symmetry.space_group_name_H-M   'P 1'
#
loop_
_entity.id
_entity.type
_entity.pdbx_description
1 polymer ?
#
loop_
_entity_poly.entity_id
_entity_poly.type
_entity_poly.pdbx_seq_one_letter_code
_entity_poly.pdbx_strand_id
1 'polypeptide(L)' 'MKNKEKIKELGDANLINKISELQIYLSNQRILNQTTVDLSEENRILDLILHAKYHFLYDEAKYRHARSKYSNSVITQ' A
#
# COMPACT_ATOMS: atom_id res chain seq x y z
N MET A 1 21.48 7.18 16.14
CA MET A 1 21.23 6.62 14.78
C MET A 1 20.39 5.35 14.81
N LYS A 2 20.76 4.29 15.57
CA LYS A 2 20.03 3.00 15.62
C LYS A 2 18.50 3.09 15.80
N ASN A 3 18.01 3.99 16.67
CA ASN A 3 16.57 4.15 16.90
C ASN A 3 15.83 4.71 15.67
N LYS A 4 16.47 5.58 14.88
CA LYS A 4 15.87 6.19 13.68
C LYS A 4 15.72 5.16 12.56
N GLU A 5 16.70 4.30 12.38
CA GLU A 5 16.66 3.18 11.43
C GLU A 5 15.57 2.18 11.81
N LYS A 6 15.50 1.78 13.09
CA LYS A 6 14.45 0.90 13.59
C LYS A 6 13.04 1.46 13.39
N ILE A 7 12.84 2.76 13.63
CA ILE A 7 11.54 3.42 13.38
C ILE A 7 11.19 3.40 11.88
N LYS A 8 12.18 3.63 11.01
CA LYS A 8 11.97 3.57 9.57
C LYS A 8 11.59 2.17 9.10
N GLU A 9 12.34 1.15 9.53
CA GLU A 9 12.06 -0.25 9.21
C GLU A 9 10.66 -0.68 9.68
N LEU A 10 10.25 -0.28 10.89
CA LEU A 10 8.91 -0.54 11.40
C LEU A 10 7.84 0.16 10.55
N GLY A 11 8.07 1.40 10.14
CA GLY A 11 7.18 2.14 9.26
C GLY A 11 7.02 1.47 7.89
N ASP A 12 8.12 1.00 7.32
CA ASP A 12 8.12 0.32 6.02
C ASP A 12 7.44 -1.06 6.13
N ALA A 13 7.68 -1.82 7.20
CA ALA A 13 6.99 -3.09 7.47
C ALA A 13 5.47 -2.89 7.61
N ASN A 14 5.04 -1.88 8.36
CA ASN A 14 3.63 -1.54 8.51
C ASN A 14 2.98 -1.14 7.17
N LEU A 15 3.71 -0.38 6.34
CA LEU A 15 3.25 0.00 5.01
C LEU A 15 3.01 -1.23 4.11
N ILE A 16 3.97 -2.15 4.06
CA ILE A 16 3.85 -3.38 3.27
C ILE A 16 2.72 -4.28 3.79
N ASN A 17 2.59 -4.42 5.11
CA ASN A 17 1.47 -5.16 5.70
C ASN A 17 0.12 -4.55 5.29
N LYS A 18 0.00 -3.22 5.33
CA LYS A 18 -1.25 -2.55 4.94
C LYS A 18 -1.60 -2.70 3.47
N ILE A 19 -0.60 -2.64 2.59
CA ILE A 19 -0.78 -2.90 1.16
C ILE A 19 -1.28 -4.34 0.94
N SER A 20 -0.71 -5.30 1.67
CA SER A 20 -1.08 -6.72 1.56
C SER A 20 -2.52 -6.98 2.02
N GLU A 21 -2.94 -6.38 3.14
CA GLU A 21 -4.33 -6.42 3.60
C GLU A 21 -5.30 -5.87 2.54
N LEU A 22 -4.98 -4.71 1.95
CA LEU A 22 -5.82 -4.08 0.93
C LEU A 22 -5.88 -4.91 -0.35
N GLN A 23 -4.78 -5.54 -0.75
CA GLN A 23 -4.74 -6.43 -1.91
C GLN A 23 -5.63 -7.66 -1.72
N ILE A 24 -5.62 -8.25 -0.52
CA ILE A 24 -6.50 -9.37 -0.17
C ILE A 24 -7.95 -8.91 -0.22
N TYR A 25 -8.26 -7.75 0.37
CA TYR A 25 -9.63 -7.22 0.39
C TYR A 25 -10.14 -6.91 -1.02
N LEU A 26 -9.33 -6.29 -1.88
CA LEU A 26 -9.64 -6.07 -3.30
C LEU A 26 -9.88 -7.39 -4.06
N SER A 27 -9.08 -8.41 -3.79
CA SER A 27 -9.25 -9.73 -4.42
C SER A 27 -10.56 -10.38 -4.00
N ASN A 28 -10.91 -10.28 -2.72
CA ASN A 28 -12.18 -10.79 -2.18
C ASN A 28 -13.38 -10.01 -2.74
N GLN A 29 -13.31 -8.67 -2.80
CA GLN A 29 -14.37 -7.85 -3.41
C GLN A 29 -14.56 -8.18 -4.88
N ARG A 30 -13.49 -8.43 -5.64
CA ARG A 30 -13.61 -8.86 -7.04
C ARG A 30 -14.40 -10.17 -7.18
N ILE A 31 -14.19 -11.13 -6.27
CA ILE A 31 -14.92 -12.40 -6.26
C ILE A 31 -16.39 -12.18 -5.87
N LEU A 32 -16.63 -11.35 -4.85
CA LEU A 32 -17.99 -11.01 -4.40
C LEU A 32 -18.77 -10.26 -5.48
N ASN A 33 -18.20 -9.24 -6.11
CA ASN A 33 -18.85 -8.46 -7.17
C ASN A 33 -19.23 -9.30 -8.40
N GLN A 34 -18.53 -10.42 -8.65
CA GLN A 34 -18.91 -11.39 -9.70
C GLN A 34 -20.13 -12.24 -9.31
N THR A 35 -20.44 -12.33 -8.02
CA THR A 35 -21.46 -13.23 -7.45
C THR A 35 -22.61 -12.49 -6.75
N THR A 36 -22.52 -11.18 -6.55
CA THR A 36 -23.54 -10.34 -5.89
C THR A 36 -24.03 -9.21 -6.80
N VAL A 37 -25.34 -8.93 -6.73
CA VAL A 37 -26.06 -7.93 -7.54
C VAL A 37 -26.27 -6.64 -6.72
N ASP A 38 -25.30 -6.23 -5.90
CA ASP A 38 -25.39 -4.96 -5.17
C ASP A 38 -24.60 -3.87 -5.90
N LEU A 39 -25.26 -3.27 -6.89
CA LEU A 39 -24.76 -2.20 -7.76
C LEU A 39 -25.10 -0.80 -7.23
N SER A 40 -25.32 -0.66 -5.92
CA SER A 40 -25.58 0.65 -5.32
C SER A 40 -24.42 1.63 -5.55
N GLU A 41 -24.76 2.92 -5.67
CA GLU A 41 -23.76 3.98 -5.83
C GLU A 41 -22.79 4.03 -4.65
N GLU A 42 -23.29 3.74 -3.45
CA GLU A 42 -22.47 3.67 -2.22
C GLU A 42 -21.38 2.61 -2.33
N ASN A 43 -21.70 1.39 -2.76
CA ASN A 43 -20.70 0.34 -2.95
C ASN A 43 -19.67 0.71 -4.02
N ARG A 44 -20.10 1.38 -5.10
CA ARG A 44 -19.18 1.88 -6.12
C ARG A 44 -18.22 2.93 -5.58
N ILE A 45 -18.70 3.84 -4.73
CA ILE A 45 -17.85 4.84 -4.07
C ILE A 45 -16.85 4.16 -3.12
N LEU A 46 -17.31 3.18 -2.33
CA LEU A 46 -16.45 2.42 -1.43
C LEU A 46 -15.34 1.67 -2.17
N ASP A 47 -15.66 1.06 -3.32
CA ASP A 47 -14.70 0.37 -4.19
C ASP A 47 -13.65 1.35 -4.75
N LEU A 48 -14.08 2.51 -5.25
CA LEU A 48 -13.16 3.56 -5.72
C LEU A 48 -12.23 4.07 -4.61
N ILE A 49 -12.75 4.29 -3.41
CA ILE A 49 -11.96 4.70 -2.25
C ILE A 49 -10.94 3.62 -1.89
N LEU A 50 -11.34 2.36 -1.91
CA LEU A 50 -10.46 1.23 -1.61
C LEU A 50 -9.30 1.15 -2.62
N HIS A 51 -9.61 1.23 -3.91
CA HIS A 51 -8.63 1.26 -4.98
C HIS A 51 -7.67 2.46 -4.83
N ALA A 52 -8.20 3.65 -4.57
CA ALA A 52 -7.39 4.86 -4.37
C ALA A 52 -6.42 4.71 -3.18
N LYS A 53 -6.88 4.14 -2.06
CA LYS A 53 -6.03 3.85 -0.89
C LYS A 53 -4.91 2.87 -1.23
N TYR A 54 -5.23 1.79 -1.93
CA TYR A 54 -4.23 0.81 -2.35
C TYR A 54 -3.16 1.45 -3.24
N HIS A 55 -3.56 2.18 -4.28
CA HIS A 55 -2.63 2.82 -5.21
C HIS A 55 -1.73 3.83 -4.51
N PHE A 56 -2.31 4.70 -3.68
CA PHE A 56 -1.53 5.68 -2.91
C PHE A 56 -0.44 5.02 -2.06
N LEU A 57 -0.78 3.98 -1.30
CA LEU A 57 0.19 3.30 -0.43
C LEU A 57 1.23 2.54 -1.24
N TYR A 58 0.83 1.92 -2.36
CA TYR A 58 1.74 1.21 -3.24
C TYR A 58 2.77 2.16 -3.89
N ASP A 59 2.34 3.34 -4.33
CA ASP A 59 3.23 4.37 -4.87
C ASP A 59 4.17 4.92 -3.81
N GLU A 60 3.69 5.12 -2.58
CA GLU A 60 4.53 5.51 -1.45
C GLU A 60 5.59 4.45 -1.13
N ALA A 61 5.22 3.16 -1.14
CA ALA A 61 6.18 2.07 -0.94
C ALA A 61 7.24 2.04 -2.04
N LYS A 62 6.85 2.21 -3.31
CA LYS A 62 7.77 2.35 -4.44
C LYS A 62 8.71 3.53 -4.25
N TYR A 63 8.18 4.69 -3.87
CA TYR A 63 8.96 5.90 -3.65
C TYR A 63 10.02 5.69 -2.55
N ARG A 64 9.63 5.09 -1.41
CA ARG A 64 10.53 4.77 -0.30
C ARG A 64 11.63 3.78 -0.67
N HIS A 65 11.27 2.72 -1.41
CA HIS A 65 12.23 1.73 -1.90
C HIS A 65 13.18 2.30 -2.96
N ALA A 66 12.71 3.21 -3.82
CA ALA A 66 13.59 3.94 -4.73
C ALA A 66 14.58 4.80 -3.92
N ARG A 67 14.08 5.56 -2.93
CA ARG A 67 14.92 6.42 -2.09
C ARG A 67 15.95 5.65 -1.25
N SER A 68 15.66 4.43 -0.78
CA SER A 68 16.62 3.60 -0.06
C SER A 68 17.77 3.13 -0.95
N LYS A 69 17.49 2.83 -2.24
CA LYS A 69 18.54 2.52 -3.22
C LYS A 69 19.45 3.73 -3.48
N TYR A 70 18.89 4.93 -3.60
CA TYR A 70 19.67 6.15 -3.83
C TYR A 70 20.33 6.72 -2.56
N SER A 71 19.83 6.43 -1.35
CA SER A 71 20.48 6.90 -0.11
C SER A 71 21.75 6.12 0.23
N ASN A 72 21.89 4.90 -0.29
CA ASN A 72 23.09 4.08 -0.12
C ASN A 72 24.19 4.40 -1.15
N SER A 73 23.91 5.22 -2.16
CA SER A 73 24.87 5.56 -3.21
C SER A 73 25.55 6.92 -3.06
N VAL A 74 25.38 7.63 -1.93
CA VAL A 74 25.92 9.01 -1.75
C VAL A 74 26.80 9.17 -0.50
N ILE A 75 27.40 8.09 0.02
CA ILE A 75 28.55 8.24 0.94
C ILE A 75 29.65 7.28 0.50
N THR A 76 30.42 7.69 -0.49
CA THR A 76 31.79 7.22 -0.70
C THR A 76 32.52 8.27 -1.53
N GLN A 77 33.22 9.17 -0.84
CA GLN A 77 34.59 9.65 -1.08
C GLN A 77 34.87 10.86 -0.19
#